data_AF-U5LC64-F1
#
_entry.id   AF-U5LC64-F1
#
_cell.length_a   1.000
_cell.length_b   1.000
_cell.length_c   1.000
_cell.angle_alpha   90.00
_cell.angle_beta   90.00
_cell.angle_gamma   90.00
#
_symmetry.space_group_name_H-M   'P 1'
#
loop_
_entity.id
_entity.type
_entity.pdbx_description
1 polymer ?
#
loop_
_entity_poly.entity_id
_entity_poly.type
_entity_poly.pdbx_seq_one_letter_code
_entity_poly.pdbx_strand_id
1 'polypeptide(L)'
;MVKLIALYKHPENKEAFDEHYFKTHAPLTAKIPGLREMKVTRITGSPMGGEGKYYLMCEMFYDSHEALKAAMKTDEGKASGKDAMSFAGDIITLMIGEETEE
;
A
#
# COMPACT_ATOMS: atom_id res chain seq x y z
N MET A 1 12.85 4.31 10.20
CA MET A 1 12.91 3.31 9.10
C MET A 1 12.35 3.90 7.81
N VAL A 2 12.70 3.36 6.64
CA VAL A 2 12.13 3.82 5.36
C VAL A 2 10.86 3.03 5.06
N LYS A 3 9.80 3.72 4.58
CA LYS A 3 8.55 3.07 4.18
C LYS A 3 8.04 3.55 2.83
N LEU A 4 7.46 2.62 2.07
CA LEU A 4 6.55 2.93 0.96
C LEU A 4 5.13 2.96 1.53
N ILE A 5 4.40 4.02 1.23
CA ILE A 5 3.03 4.24 1.69
C ILE A 5 2.12 4.22 0.46
N ALA A 6 1.13 3.34 0.47
CA ALA A 6 0.03 3.32 -0.49
C ALA A 6 -1.25 3.77 0.20
N LEU A 7 -1.84 4.87 -0.28
CA LEU A 7 -3.05 5.45 0.28
C LEU A 7 -4.15 5.47 -0.78
N TYR A 8 -5.26 4.82 -0.49
CA TYR A 8 -6.36 4.60 -1.43
C TYR A 8 -7.55 5.50 -1.08
N LYS A 9 -8.06 6.24 -2.07
CA LYS A 9 -9.40 6.84 -2.00
C LYS A 9 -10.48 5.75 -2.05
N HIS A 10 -11.73 6.15 -1.86
CA HIS A 10 -12.86 5.22 -1.97
C HIS A 10 -12.97 4.66 -3.40
N PRO A 11 -12.97 3.33 -3.55
CA PRO A 11 -13.29 2.69 -4.83
C PRO A 11 -14.79 2.82 -5.13
N GLU A 12 -15.16 2.77 -6.41
CA GLU A 12 -16.57 2.72 -6.81
C GLU A 12 -17.28 1.46 -6.30
N ASN A 13 -16.57 0.33 -6.28
CA ASN A 13 -17.03 -0.93 -5.71
C ASN A 13 -16.09 -1.40 -4.59
N LYS A 14 -16.52 -1.18 -3.34
CA LYS A 14 -15.78 -1.54 -2.12
C LYS A 14 -15.57 -3.04 -1.97
N GLU A 15 -16.58 -3.86 -2.31
CA GLU A 15 -16.50 -5.33 -2.19
C GLU A 15 -15.50 -5.94 -3.17
N ALA A 16 -15.55 -5.51 -4.45
CA ALA A 16 -14.62 -5.98 -5.46
C ALA A 16 -13.17 -5.53 -5.16
N PHE A 17 -13.01 -4.29 -4.67
CA PHE A 17 -11.71 -3.80 -4.22
C PHE A 17 -11.18 -4.64 -3.06
N ASP A 18 -11.98 -4.86 -2.01
CA ASP A 18 -11.57 -5.64 -0.85
C ASP A 18 -11.20 -7.08 -1.24
N GLU A 19 -12.01 -7.72 -2.07
CA GLU A 19 -11.73 -9.07 -2.55
C GLU A 19 -10.38 -9.14 -3.27
N HIS A 20 -10.15 -8.27 -4.25
CA HIS A 20 -8.89 -8.25 -5.01
C HIS A 20 -7.71 -7.86 -4.12
N TYR A 21 -7.89 -6.85 -3.26
CA TYR A 21 -6.85 -6.34 -2.37
C TYR A 21 -6.35 -7.44 -1.43
N PHE A 22 -7.26 -8.11 -0.71
CA PHE A 22 -6.87 -9.08 0.32
C PHE A 22 -6.54 -10.47 -0.24
N LYS A 23 -7.14 -10.90 -1.37
CA LYS A 23 -6.87 -12.23 -1.95
C LYS A 23 -5.72 -12.23 -2.95
N THR A 24 -5.45 -11.10 -3.62
CA THR A 24 -4.47 -11.01 -4.70
C THR A 24 -3.36 -10.04 -4.36
N HIS A 25 -3.69 -8.75 -4.16
CA HIS A 25 -2.68 -7.70 -4.06
C HIS A 25 -1.79 -7.84 -2.83
N ALA A 26 -2.37 -7.94 -1.64
CA ALA A 26 -1.63 -8.03 -0.38
C ALA A 26 -0.72 -9.28 -0.31
N PRO A 27 -1.17 -10.49 -0.71
CA PRO A 27 -0.28 -11.66 -0.81
C PRO A 27 0.85 -11.51 -1.85
N LEU A 28 0.63 -10.80 -2.95
CA LEU A 28 1.69 -10.50 -3.92
C LEU A 28 2.73 -9.54 -3.31
N THR A 29 2.28 -8.47 -2.68
CA THR A 29 3.14 -7.47 -2.03
C THR A 29 3.94 -8.09 -0.88
N ALA A 30 3.33 -8.99 -0.08
CA ALA A 30 4.01 -9.67 1.02
C ALA A 30 5.17 -10.58 0.56
N LYS A 31 5.25 -10.94 -0.73
CA LYS A 31 6.33 -11.76 -1.30
C LYS A 31 7.55 -10.96 -1.76
N ILE A 32 7.49 -9.63 -1.72
CA ILE A 32 8.57 -8.77 -2.23
C ILE A 32 9.86 -9.01 -1.42
N PRO A 33 10.96 -9.44 -2.07
CA PRO A 33 12.25 -9.59 -1.39
C PRO A 33 12.72 -8.25 -0.79
N GLY A 34 13.08 -8.28 0.49
CA GLY A 34 13.55 -7.11 1.24
C GLY A 34 12.46 -6.37 2.03
N LEU A 35 11.19 -6.72 1.85
CA LEU A 35 10.10 -6.21 2.69
C LEU A 35 10.27 -6.73 4.13
N ARG A 36 10.25 -5.82 5.10
CA ARG A 36 10.41 -6.16 6.54
C ARG A 36 9.08 -6.30 7.24
N GLU A 37 8.16 -5.39 6.95
CA GLU A 37 6.86 -5.37 7.58
C GLU A 37 5.84 -4.76 6.61
N MET A 38 4.61 -5.26 6.66
CA MET A 38 3.49 -4.70 5.93
C MET A 38 2.34 -4.47 6.90
N LYS A 39 1.91 -3.21 7.05
CA LYS A 39 0.75 -2.82 7.87
C LYS A 39 -0.36 -2.36 6.95
N VAL A 40 -1.55 -2.93 7.12
CA VAL A 40 -2.75 -2.53 6.39
C VAL A 40 -3.74 -1.93 7.37
N THR A 41 -4.17 -0.70 7.08
CA THR A 41 -5.08 0.07 7.92
C THR A 41 -6.33 0.41 7.12
N ARG A 42 -7.48 -0.07 7.58
CA ARG A 42 -8.79 0.36 7.07
C ARG A 42 -9.16 1.69 7.72
N ILE A 43 -9.50 2.68 6.92
CA ILE A 43 -9.96 3.98 7.41
C ILE A 43 -11.47 3.90 7.63
N THR A 44 -11.90 4.00 8.89
CA THR A 44 -13.31 3.75 9.28
C THR A 44 -14.15 5.00 9.45
N GLY A 45 -13.55 6.20 9.36
CA GLY A 45 -14.28 7.46 9.50
C GLY A 45 -13.37 8.67 9.63
N SER A 46 -13.99 9.82 9.90
CA SER A 46 -13.32 11.09 10.19
C SER A 46 -13.68 11.57 11.61
N PRO A 47 -12.76 12.21 12.35
CA PRO A 47 -13.07 12.86 13.63
C PRO A 47 -14.15 13.93 13.52
N MET A 48 -14.36 14.52 12.34
CA MET A 48 -15.42 15.50 12.08
C MET A 48 -16.79 14.85 11.77
N GLY A 49 -16.88 13.52 11.89
CA GLY A 49 -18.06 12.74 11.49
C GLY A 49 -18.04 12.32 10.01
N GLY A 50 -18.80 11.26 9.70
CA GLY A 50 -18.91 10.72 8.33
C GLY A 50 -17.71 9.87 7.88
N GLU A 51 -17.68 9.52 6.60
CA GLU A 51 -16.60 8.74 6.00
C GLU A 51 -15.30 9.57 5.90
N GLY A 52 -14.16 8.94 6.16
CA GLY A 52 -12.86 9.54 5.91
C GLY A 52 -12.63 9.78 4.41
N LYS A 53 -11.73 10.70 4.05
CA LYS A 53 -11.36 10.96 2.64
C LYS A 53 -10.76 9.73 1.95
N TYR A 54 -10.12 8.88 2.72
CA TYR A 54 -9.44 7.68 2.27
C TYR A 54 -10.15 6.44 2.80
N TYR A 55 -9.95 5.33 2.11
CA TYR A 55 -10.59 4.05 2.39
C TYR A 55 -9.62 3.08 3.05
N LEU A 56 -8.39 3.02 2.56
CA LEU A 56 -7.39 2.07 3.01
C LEU A 56 -5.99 2.67 2.88
N MET A 57 -5.10 2.27 3.80
CA MET A 57 -3.67 2.59 3.77
C MET A 57 -2.87 1.30 3.90
N CYS A 58 -1.76 1.21 3.17
CA CYS A 58 -0.74 0.19 3.36
C CYS A 58 0.61 0.85 3.58
N GLU A 59 1.32 0.41 4.61
CA GLU A 59 2.70 0.82 4.90
C GLU A 59 3.60 -0.40 4.74
N MET A 60 4.65 -0.25 3.94
CA MET A 60 5.61 -1.32 3.62
C MET A 60 7.00 -0.84 4.05
N PHE A 61 7.58 -1.51 5.03
CA PHE A 61 8.82 -1.10 5.69
C PHE A 61 10.04 -1.79 5.08
N TYR A 62 11.12 -1.02 4.94
CA TYR A 62 12.40 -1.45 4.39
C TYR A 62 13.55 -0.90 5.23
N ASP A 63 14.70 -1.58 5.20
CA ASP A 63 15.86 -1.19 6.01
C ASP A 63 16.44 0.18 5.61
N SER A 64 16.39 0.50 4.31
CA SER A 64 16.95 1.74 3.75
C SER A 64 16.28 2.11 2.41
N HIS A 65 16.59 3.29 1.89
CA HIS A 65 16.16 3.72 0.55
C HIS A 65 16.72 2.82 -0.55
N GLU A 66 17.93 2.30 -0.37
CA GLU A 66 18.56 1.39 -1.32
C GLU A 66 17.86 0.03 -1.31
N ALA A 67 17.50 -0.47 -0.13
CA ALA A 67 16.71 -1.69 0.02
C ALA A 67 15.33 -1.55 -0.64
N LEU A 68 14.63 -0.43 -0.43
CA LEU A 68 13.37 -0.13 -1.11
C LEU A 68 13.54 -0.09 -2.64
N LYS A 69 14.57 0.61 -3.14
CA LYS A 69 14.85 0.67 -4.59
C LYS A 69 15.19 -0.69 -5.18
N ALA A 70 15.91 -1.54 -4.46
CA ALA A 70 16.20 -2.90 -4.88
C ALA A 70 14.92 -3.75 -4.90
N ALA A 71 14.10 -3.67 -3.86
CA ALA A 71 12.82 -4.36 -3.74
C ALA A 71 11.88 -4.03 -4.91
N MET A 72 11.75 -2.75 -5.29
CA MET A 72 10.93 -2.32 -6.43
C MET A 72 11.40 -2.87 -7.79
N LYS A 73 12.66 -3.29 -7.90
CA LYS A 73 13.24 -3.84 -9.16
C LYS A 73 13.08 -5.35 -9.28
N THR A 74 12.72 -6.04 -8.21
CA THR A 74 12.43 -7.48 -8.22
C THR A 74 11.21 -7.78 -9.08
N ASP A 75 11.06 -9.04 -9.49
CA ASP A 75 9.92 -9.45 -10.30
C ASP A 75 8.62 -9.40 -9.49
N GLU A 76 8.68 -9.70 -8.19
CA GLU A 76 7.59 -9.55 -7.24
C GLU A 76 7.19 -8.08 -7.07
N GLY A 77 8.17 -7.17 -6.93
CA GLY A 77 7.92 -5.73 -6.81
C GLY A 77 7.25 -5.15 -8.06
N LYS A 78 7.73 -5.53 -9.25
CA LYS A 78 7.09 -5.15 -10.52
C LYS A 78 5.69 -5.73 -10.66
N ALA A 79 5.48 -6.99 -10.25
CA ALA A 79 4.17 -7.64 -10.30
C ALA A 79 3.17 -6.94 -9.37
N SER A 80 3.55 -6.64 -8.12
CA SER A 80 2.73 -5.89 -7.18
C SER A 80 2.39 -4.49 -7.71
N GLY A 81 3.36 -3.75 -8.25
CA GLY A 81 3.13 -2.44 -8.84
C GLY A 81 2.19 -2.47 -10.05
N LYS A 82 2.37 -3.45 -10.95
CA LYS A 82 1.48 -3.64 -12.11
C LYS A 82 0.06 -3.98 -11.68
N ASP A 83 -0.09 -4.86 -10.69
CA ASP A 83 -1.37 -5.23 -10.12
C ASP A 83 -2.06 -4.00 -9.50
N ALA A 84 -1.38 -3.25 -8.63
CA ALA A 84 -1.90 -2.01 -8.03
C ALA A 84 -2.45 -1.02 -9.05
N MET A 85 -1.70 -0.76 -10.13
CA MET A 85 -2.14 0.15 -11.19
C MET A 85 -3.36 -0.37 -11.94
N SER A 86 -3.55 -1.68 -12.04
CA SER A 86 -4.66 -2.28 -12.79
C SER A 86 -6.01 -2.16 -12.10
N PHE A 87 -6.08 -2.28 -10.77
CA PHE A 87 -7.35 -2.23 -10.03
C PHE A 87 -7.56 -0.92 -9.27
N ALA A 88 -6.50 -0.16 -9.00
CA ALA A 88 -6.55 1.03 -8.14
C ALA A 88 -5.82 2.25 -8.70
N GLY A 89 -5.39 2.24 -9.97
CA GLY A 89 -4.54 3.30 -10.55
C GLY A 89 -5.07 4.73 -10.37
N ASP A 90 -6.39 4.94 -10.47
CA ASP A 90 -7.00 6.27 -10.35
C ASP A 90 -7.24 6.73 -8.90
N ILE A 91 -7.11 5.80 -7.93
CA ILE A 91 -7.43 6.04 -6.52
C ILE A 91 -6.24 5.87 -5.58
N ILE A 92 -5.12 5.32 -6.04
CA ILE A 92 -3.91 5.11 -5.26
C ILE A 92 -2.99 6.33 -5.30
N THR A 93 -2.48 6.73 -4.14
CA THR A 93 -1.34 7.64 -4.00
C THR A 93 -0.19 6.87 -3.39
N LEU A 94 0.98 6.91 -4.04
CA LEU A 94 2.22 6.31 -3.53
C LEU A 94 3.16 7.40 -3.00
N MET A 95 3.72 7.17 -1.82
CA MET A 95 4.66 8.09 -1.16
C MET A 95 5.81 7.30 -0.53
N ILE A 96 7.00 7.89 -0.46
CA ILE A 96 8.11 7.36 0.32
C ILE A 96 8.24 8.22 1.57
N GLY A 97 8.29 7.59 2.73
CA GLY A 97 8.45 8.25 4.02
C GLY A 97 9.62 7.69 4.81
N GLU A 98 10.13 8.51 5.73
CA GLU A 98 11.05 8.10 6.78
C GLU A 98 10.33 8.31 8.12
N GLU A 99 10.33 7.29 8.98
CA GLU A 99 9.87 7.49 10.35
C GLU A 99 10.92 8.23 11.15
N THR A 100 10.49 9.34 11.76
CA THR A 100 11.25 10.14 12.70
C THR A 100 10.86 9.77 14.12
N GLU A 101 11.84 9.75 15.03
CA GLU A 101 11.58 9.67 16.46
C GLU A 101 11.23 11.09 16.96
N GLU A 102 10.02 11.28 17.47
CA GLU A 102 9.64 12.45 18.29
C GLU A 102 9.65 12.06 19.77
#